data_AF-A0A524NPC7-F1
#
_entry.id   AF-A0A524NPC7-F1
#
_cell.length_a   1.000
_cell.length_b   1.000
_cell.length_c   1.000
_cell.angle_alpha   90.00
_cell.angle_beta   90.00
_cell.angle_gamma   90.00
#
_symmetry.space_group_name_H-M   'P 1'
#
loop_
_entity.id
_entity.type
_entity.pdbx_description
1 polymer ?
#
loop_
_entity_poly.entity_id
_entity_poly.type
_entity_poly.pdbx_seq_one_letter_code
_entity_poly.pdbx_strand_id
1 'polypeptide(L)'
;MSRIYRKMPNPLKSLLRAVPGLLLILIFLVSAGAQSGAEYSVQWIGQFPGEASQKAPGFGDRMSRLVFGKKPQALIKPFNVVAVDPGQYWILDQGAGGIFEVLAKEGQLLRCMK
;
A
#
# COMPACT_ATOMS: atom_id res chain seq x y z
N MET A 1 67.12 -33.96 -39.91
CA MET A 1 66.38 -34.01 -38.64
C MET A 1 65.99 -32.59 -38.25
N SER A 2 64.70 -32.22 -38.32
CA SER A 2 64.23 -30.86 -38.02
C SER A 2 63.33 -30.88 -36.78
N ARG A 3 63.68 -30.12 -35.74
CA ARG A 3 62.91 -30.00 -34.47
C ARG A 3 61.96 -28.81 -34.56
N ILE A 4 60.67 -29.09 -34.47
CA ILE A 4 59.59 -28.10 -34.43
C ILE A 4 59.38 -27.66 -32.97
N TYR A 5 59.68 -26.42 -32.63
CA TYR A 5 59.32 -25.83 -31.34
C TYR A 5 57.94 -25.17 -31.43
N ARG A 6 56.93 -25.76 -30.79
CA ARG A 6 55.61 -25.11 -30.59
C ARG A 6 55.72 -24.10 -29.46
N LYS A 7 55.48 -22.83 -29.78
CA LYS A 7 55.36 -21.72 -28.84
C LYS A 7 54.12 -21.93 -27.96
N MET A 8 54.31 -22.18 -26.66
CA MET A 8 53.20 -22.38 -25.74
C MET A 8 52.45 -21.06 -25.47
N PRO A 9 51.11 -21.07 -25.37
CA PRO A 9 50.33 -19.88 -25.08
C PRO A 9 50.53 -19.44 -23.63
N ASN A 10 50.81 -18.15 -23.41
CA ASN A 10 50.97 -17.57 -22.08
C ASN A 10 49.61 -17.53 -21.34
N PRO A 11 49.46 -18.23 -20.20
CA PRO A 11 48.20 -18.33 -19.47
C PRO A 11 47.74 -16.97 -18.94
N LEU A 12 48.68 -16.07 -18.65
CA LEU A 12 48.42 -14.72 -18.17
C LEU A 12 47.63 -13.86 -19.17
N LYS A 13 47.83 -14.07 -20.49
CA LYS A 13 47.11 -13.33 -21.54
C LYS A 13 45.71 -13.88 -21.79
N SER A 14 45.47 -15.15 -21.49
CA SER A 14 44.15 -15.78 -21.52
C SER A 14 43.26 -15.24 -20.40
N LEU A 15 43.83 -15.14 -19.19
CA LEU A 15 43.13 -14.65 -18.01
C LEU A 15 42.70 -13.18 -18.17
N LEU A 16 43.58 -12.31 -18.67
CA LEU A 16 43.29 -10.89 -18.87
C LEU A 16 42.15 -10.61 -19.86
N ARG A 17 41.91 -11.54 -20.82
CA ARG A 17 40.85 -11.42 -21.82
C ARG A 17 39.47 -11.84 -21.28
N ALA A 18 39.43 -12.62 -20.20
CA ALA A 18 38.18 -13.09 -19.59
C ALA A 18 37.60 -12.10 -18.56
N VAL A 19 38.44 -11.21 -18.02
CA VAL A 19 38.04 -10.23 -16.99
C VAL A 19 36.87 -9.33 -17.41
N PRO A 20 36.83 -8.75 -18.63
CA PRO A 20 35.74 -7.86 -19.02
C PRO A 20 34.38 -8.58 -19.12
N GLY A 21 34.40 -9.82 -19.60
CA GLY A 21 33.19 -10.66 -19.70
C GLY A 21 32.66 -11.07 -18.33
N LEU A 22 33.57 -11.42 -17.41
CA LEU A 22 33.22 -11.74 -16.03
C LEU A 22 32.62 -10.53 -15.30
N LEU A 23 33.18 -9.34 -15.53
CA LEU A 23 32.68 -8.08 -14.96
C LEU A 23 31.27 -7.75 -15.47
N LEU A 24 31.02 -7.94 -16.76
CA LEU A 24 29.71 -7.76 -17.39
C LEU A 24 28.66 -8.70 -16.80
N ILE A 25 29.02 -9.97 -16.59
CA ILE A 25 28.12 -10.97 -15.96
C ILE A 25 27.78 -10.57 -14.51
N LEU A 26 28.77 -10.12 -13.74
CA LEU A 26 28.54 -9.64 -12.37
C LEU A 26 27.62 -8.42 -12.33
N ILE A 27 27.74 -7.48 -13.26
CA ILE A 27 26.86 -6.31 -13.36
C ILE A 27 25.41 -6.73 -13.69
N PHE A 28 25.23 -7.67 -14.63
CA PHE A 28 23.89 -8.17 -14.99
C PHE A 28 23.22 -8.96 -13.86
N LEU A 29 23.98 -9.72 -13.06
CA LEU A 29 23.45 -10.45 -11.91
C LEU A 29 23.02 -9.52 -10.77
N VAL A 30 23.71 -8.39 -10.56
CA VAL A 30 23.36 -7.42 -9.51
C VAL A 30 22.08 -6.63 -9.86
N SER A 31 21.83 -6.33 -11.13
CA SER A 31 20.60 -5.63 -11.55
C SER A 31 19.32 -6.47 -11.46
N ALA A 32 19.42 -7.80 -11.41
CA ALA A 32 18.24 -8.68 -11.34
C ALA A 32 17.59 -8.74 -9.94
N GLY A 33 18.25 -8.21 -8.90
CA GLY A 33 17.74 -8.19 -7.53
C GLY A 33 17.03 -6.89 -7.12
N ALA A 34 16.93 -5.90 -8.02
CA ALA A 34 16.37 -4.59 -7.67
C ALA A 34 14.84 -4.56 -7.86
N GLN A 35 14.14 -4.58 -6.72
CA GLN A 35 12.73 -4.20 -6.54
C GLN A 35 11.64 -5.15 -7.08
N SER A 36 11.40 -6.21 -6.31
CA SER A 36 10.01 -6.52 -5.93
C SER A 36 9.70 -5.74 -4.64
N GLY A 37 9.59 -4.42 -4.76
CA GLY A 37 9.01 -3.61 -3.69
C GLY A 37 7.50 -3.80 -3.78
N ALA A 38 6.85 -4.31 -2.74
CA ALA A 38 5.40 -4.39 -2.70
C ALA A 38 4.85 -2.98 -2.98
N GLU A 39 4.16 -2.83 -4.12
CA GLU A 39 3.57 -1.57 -4.53
C GLU A 39 2.30 -1.36 -3.69
N TYR A 40 2.44 -0.66 -2.57
CA TYR A 40 1.31 -0.34 -1.71
C TYR A 40 0.48 0.77 -2.34
N SER A 41 -0.70 0.43 -2.84
CA SER A 41 -1.66 1.41 -3.35
C SER A 41 -2.68 1.75 -2.27
N VAL A 42 -2.63 2.98 -1.74
CA VAL A 42 -3.66 3.48 -0.83
C VAL A 42 -4.76 4.13 -1.67
N GLN A 43 -5.94 3.50 -1.72
CA GLN A 43 -7.13 4.08 -2.34
C GLN A 43 -8.08 4.66 -1.29
N TRP A 44 -8.44 5.93 -1.48
CA TRP A 44 -9.47 6.59 -0.67
C TRP A 44 -10.86 6.19 -1.18
N ILE A 45 -11.59 5.39 -0.41
CA ILE A 45 -12.86 4.77 -0.85
C ILE A 45 -14.07 5.69 -0.60
N GLY A 46 -13.94 6.67 0.29
CA GLY A 46 -14.98 7.67 0.52
C GLY A 46 -14.79 8.43 1.83
N GLN A 47 -15.30 9.66 1.85
CA GLN A 47 -15.45 10.46 3.06
C GLN A 47 -16.94 10.50 3.37
N PHE A 48 -17.34 10.06 4.57
CA PHE A 48 -18.71 10.29 5.04
C PHE A 48 -19.00 11.78 4.99
N PRO A 49 -20.21 12.22 4.59
CA PRO A 49 -20.51 13.64 4.49
C PRO A 49 -20.27 14.28 5.85
N GLY A 50 -19.18 15.04 5.95
CA GLY A 50 -18.96 15.94 7.08
C GLY A 50 -20.16 16.87 7.14
N GLU A 51 -20.65 17.14 8.35
CA GLU A 51 -21.86 17.93 8.58
C GLU A 51 -21.92 19.10 7.59
N ALA A 52 -22.81 18.98 6.59
CA ALA A 52 -23.05 20.08 5.68
C ALA A 52 -23.48 21.24 6.55
N SER A 53 -22.67 22.30 6.61
CA SER A 53 -22.90 23.49 7.45
C SER A 53 -24.39 23.80 7.48
N GLN A 54 -25.01 23.49 8.62
CA GLN A 54 -26.46 23.48 8.73
C GLN A 54 -26.95 24.90 8.42
N LYS A 55 -27.59 25.09 7.26
CA LYS A 55 -28.26 26.34 6.92
C LYS A 55 -29.20 26.69 8.07
N ALA A 56 -29.24 27.96 8.46
CA ALA A 56 -30.10 28.42 9.55
C ALA A 56 -31.55 27.93 9.33
N PRO A 57 -32.18 27.28 10.32
CA PRO A 57 -33.48 26.65 10.14
C PRO A 57 -34.55 27.70 9.86
N GLY A 58 -35.31 27.49 8.78
CA GLY A 58 -36.39 28.37 8.35
C GLY A 58 -37.57 28.37 9.31
N PHE A 59 -38.54 29.28 9.11
CA PHE A 59 -39.73 29.39 9.95
C PHE A 59 -40.53 28.07 10.02
N GLY A 60 -40.70 27.39 8.89
CA GLY A 60 -41.38 26.09 8.84
C GLY A 60 -40.67 24.99 9.64
N ASP A 61 -39.33 24.97 9.65
CA ASP A 61 -38.54 24.02 10.43
C ASP A 61 -38.71 24.24 11.94
N ARG A 62 -38.85 25.49 12.37
CA ARG A 62 -39.09 25.83 13.78
C ARG A 62 -40.47 25.37 14.23
N MET A 63 -41.48 25.57 13.39
CA MET A 63 -42.85 25.16 13.70
C MET A 63 -43.00 23.64 13.69
N SER A 64 -42.34 22.93 12.75
CA SER A 64 -42.36 21.46 12.74
C SER A 64 -41.65 20.87 13.97
N ARG A 65 -40.56 21.48 14.44
CA ARG A 65 -39.88 21.08 15.68
C ARG A 65 -40.74 21.32 16.93
N LEU A 66 -41.64 22.31 16.91
CA LEU A 66 -42.57 22.57 18.02
C LEU A 66 -43.66 21.49 18.09
N VAL A 67 -44.19 21.07 16.94
CA VAL A 67 -45.30 20.10 16.85
C VAL A 67 -44.82 18.65 16.94
N PHE A 68 -43.71 18.31 16.28
CA PHE A 68 -43.20 16.94 16.18
C PHE A 68 -41.95 16.68 17.03
N GLY A 69 -41.46 17.69 17.75
CA GLY A 69 -40.20 17.61 18.50
C GLY A 69 -38.97 17.66 17.58
N LYS A 70 -37.78 17.71 18.20
CA LYS A 70 -36.53 17.54 17.45
C LYS A 70 -36.48 16.10 16.93
N LYS A 71 -36.39 15.94 15.60
CA LYS A 71 -36.04 14.65 15.01
C LYS A 71 -34.68 14.21 15.58
N PRO A 72 -34.51 12.94 16.01
CA PRO A 72 -33.21 12.44 16.42
C PRO A 72 -32.24 12.65 15.27
N GLN A 73 -31.14 13.36 15.53
CA GLN A 73 -30.03 13.40 14.59
C GLN A 73 -29.59 11.95 14.38
N ALA A 74 -29.58 11.50 13.13
CA ALA A 74 -29.01 10.21 12.81
C ALA A 74 -27.54 10.26 13.24
N LEU A 75 -27.18 9.43 14.21
CA LEU A 75 -25.79 9.25 14.63
C LEU A 75 -25.08 8.47 13.50
N ILE A 76 -24.60 9.19 12.50
CA ILE A 76 -23.84 8.60 11.39
C ILE A 76 -22.42 8.44 11.91
N LYS A 77 -22.08 7.23 12.35
CA LYS A 77 -20.76 6.94 12.93
C LYS A 77 -19.71 7.03 11.81
N PRO A 78 -18.73 7.93 11.88
CA PRO A 78 -17.73 8.04 10.84
C PRO A 78 -16.68 6.95 11.04
N PHE A 79 -16.54 6.07 10.05
CA PHE A 79 -15.41 5.16 9.98
C PHE A 79 -14.71 5.33 8.63
N ASN A 80 -13.39 5.17 8.60
CA ASN A 80 -12.64 5.12 7.34
C ASN A 80 -12.17 3.70 7.09
N VAL A 81 -12.07 3.31 5.83
CA VAL A 81 -11.52 2.02 5.43
C VAL A 81 -10.28 2.28 4.59
N VAL A 82 -9.15 1.71 5.00
CA VAL A 82 -7.87 1.78 4.30
C VAL A 82 -7.52 0.37 3.84
N ALA A 83 -7.30 0.18 2.54
CA ALA A 83 -6.78 -1.08 2.03
C ALA A 83 -5.26 -1.14 2.25
N VAL A 84 -4.78 -2.21 2.90
CA VAL A 84 -3.34 -2.50 3.03
C VAL A 84 -2.91 -3.38 1.86
N ASP A 85 -3.69 -4.45 1.62
CA ASP A 85 -3.51 -5.42 0.53
C ASP A 85 -4.89 -5.80 -0.04
N PRO A 86 -5.00 -6.46 -1.21
CA PRO A 86 -6.29 -6.89 -1.77
C PRO A 86 -7.14 -7.78 -0.85
N GLY A 87 -6.54 -8.37 0.18
CA GLY A 87 -7.22 -9.20 1.18
C GLY A 87 -7.28 -8.59 2.57
N GLN A 88 -6.71 -7.41 2.81
CA GLN A 88 -6.49 -6.89 4.17
C GLN A 88 -6.81 -5.40 4.28
N TYR A 89 -7.59 -5.05 5.29
CA TYR A 89 -8.15 -3.72 5.46
C TYR A 89 -8.01 -3.24 6.89
N TRP A 90 -7.77 -1.94 7.05
CA TRP A 90 -7.89 -1.24 8.33
C TRP A 90 -9.18 -0.44 8.36
N ILE A 91 -9.97 -0.63 9.42
CA ILE A 91 -11.16 0.15 9.72
C ILE A 91 -10.82 1.10 10.87
N LEU A 92 -10.89 2.39 10.59
CA LEU A 92 -10.62 3.46 11.54
C LEU A 92 -11.95 3.98 12.09
N ASP A 93 -12.31 3.65 13.32
CA ASP A 93 -13.51 4.16 13.99
C ASP A 93 -13.21 5.52 14.62
N GLN A 94 -13.67 6.60 13.98
CA GLN A 94 -13.46 7.97 14.47
C GLN A 94 -14.36 8.31 15.67
N GLY A 95 -15.37 7.50 15.98
CA GLY A 95 -16.21 7.69 17.16
C GLY A 95 -15.52 7.19 18.43
N ALA A 96 -14.99 5.97 18.40
CA ALA A 96 -14.35 5.34 19.56
C ALA A 96 -12.81 5.44 19.56
N GLY A 97 -12.20 5.91 18.47
CA GLY A 97 -10.75 5.98 18.27
C GLY A 97 -10.08 4.64 17.97
N GLY A 98 -10.85 3.58 17.72
CA GLY A 98 -10.34 2.23 17.49
C GLY A 98 -9.84 2.02 16.07
N ILE A 99 -8.76 1.25 15.94
CA ILE A 99 -8.26 0.76 14.65
C ILE A 99 -8.43 -0.75 14.62
N PHE A 100 -9.18 -1.24 13.63
CA PHE A 100 -9.45 -2.66 13.44
C PHE A 100 -8.78 -3.14 12.17
N GLU A 101 -8.06 -4.23 12.23
CA GLU A 101 -7.46 -4.87 11.07
C GLU A 101 -8.24 -6.13 10.73
N VAL A 102 -8.66 -6.27 9.46
CA VAL A 102 -9.62 -7.28 9.03
C VAL A 102 -9.17 -7.94 7.73
N LEU A 103 -9.34 -9.26 7.64
CA LEU A 103 -9.14 -10.03 6.42
C LEU A 103 -10.46 -10.08 5.60
N ALA A 104 -10.45 -9.59 4.36
CA ALA A 104 -11.67 -9.40 3.57
C ALA A 104 -12.35 -10.68 3.12
N LYS A 105 -11.61 -11.77 2.91
CA LYS A 105 -12.22 -13.04 2.49
C LYS A 105 -13.16 -13.61 3.54
N GLU A 106 -12.85 -13.38 4.81
CA GLU A 106 -13.47 -14.09 5.94
C GLU A 106 -14.16 -13.14 6.92
N GLY A 107 -13.95 -11.82 6.79
CA GLY A 107 -14.39 -10.84 7.79
C GLY A 107 -13.70 -11.03 9.15
N GLN A 108 -12.59 -11.77 9.18
CA GLN A 108 -11.89 -12.10 10.41
C GLN A 108 -11.13 -10.89 10.92
N LEU A 109 -11.40 -10.50 12.18
CA LEU A 109 -10.64 -9.48 12.88
C LEU A 109 -9.27 -10.06 13.26
N LEU A 110 -8.21 -9.49 12.70
CA LEU A 110 -6.82 -9.85 13.04
C LEU A 110 -6.35 -9.10 14.28
N ARG A 111 -6.66 -7.82 14.37
CA ARG A 111 -6.15 -6.95 15.43
C ARG A 111 -7.12 -5.83 15.76
N CYS A 112 -7.16 -5.48 17.04
CA CYS A 112 -7.82 -4.28 17.54
C CYS A 112 -6.77 -3.46 18.29
N MET A 113 -6.60 -2.21 17.89
CA MET A 113 -5.69 -1.25 18.51
C MET A 113 -6.50 -0.06 19.01
N LYS A 114 -6.15 0.45 20.19
CA LYS A 114 -6.87 1.52 20.88
C LYS A 114 -5.88 2.54 21.41
#